data_AF-A0A060CAD2-F1
#
_entry.id   AF-A0A060CAD2-F1
#
_cell.length_a   1.000
_cell.length_b   1.000
_cell.length_c   1.000
_cell.angle_alpha   90.00
_cell.angle_beta   90.00
_cell.angle_gamma   90.00
#
_symmetry.space_group_name_H-M   'P 1'
#
loop_
_entity.id
_entity.type
_entity.pdbx_description
1 polymer ?
#
loop_
_entity_poly.entity_id
_entity_poly.type
_entity_poly.pdbx_seq_one_letter_code
_entity_poly.pdbx_strand_id
1 'polypeptide(L)'
;MVETIARYFRFPDGFEDMVYLSQLSHGLAMKTAIEFWRANKPRTMGTLYWQLNDTWPVASWASLEYGGGWKATHYLARRFFADILVTAQPDPDTGDIVLLAVSDLSEDCRIAVRLRGVDVATNAVWEIGRNDVVTTPGRVVEVARVAADDLADSAFLVFDWKDETGAISGEN
;
A
#
# COMPACT_ATOMS: atom_id res chain seq x y z
N MET A 1 -10.79 10.84 14.89
CA MET A 1 -11.31 10.73 13.51
C MET A 1 -11.11 12.02 12.73
N VAL A 2 -11.77 13.12 13.12
CA VAL A 2 -11.65 14.42 12.42
C VAL A 2 -10.22 14.95 12.36
N GLU A 3 -9.50 14.91 13.48
CA GLU A 3 -8.09 15.33 13.55
C GLU A 3 -7.19 14.52 12.60
N THR A 4 -7.38 13.19 12.55
CA THR A 4 -6.59 12.30 11.69
C THR A 4 -6.82 12.61 10.21
N ILE A 5 -8.07 12.87 9.81
CA ILE A 5 -8.39 13.26 8.43
C ILE A 5 -7.70 14.58 8.07
N ALA A 6 -7.77 15.58 8.95
CA ALA A 6 -7.18 16.89 8.72
C ALA A 6 -5.63 16.91 8.65
N ARG A 7 -4.95 15.85 9.11
CA ARG A 7 -3.49 15.71 8.97
C ARG A 7 -3.05 15.36 7.55
N TYR A 8 -3.90 14.66 6.78
CA TYR A 8 -3.55 14.12 5.46
C TYR A 8 -4.42 14.66 4.32
N PHE A 9 -5.60 15.18 4.64
CA PHE A 9 -6.54 15.71 3.67
C PHE A 9 -6.94 17.14 4.05
N ARG A 10 -7.37 17.91 3.05
CA ARG A 10 -8.07 19.17 3.30
C ARG A 10 -9.36 18.86 4.06
N PHE A 11 -9.73 19.78 4.96
CA PHE A 11 -10.94 19.61 5.75
C PHE A 11 -12.17 19.58 4.82
N PRO A 12 -13.09 18.59 4.97
CA PRO A 12 -14.25 18.46 4.11
C PRO A 12 -15.26 19.60 4.32
N ASP A 13 -15.90 20.06 3.24
CA ASP A 13 -16.89 21.14 3.28
C ASP A 13 -18.29 20.65 3.68
N GLY A 14 -18.58 19.35 3.50
CA GLY A 14 -19.90 18.75 3.75
C GLY A 14 -19.87 17.36 4.38
N PHE A 15 -21.05 16.86 4.73
CA PHE A 15 -21.20 15.54 5.36
C PHE A 15 -20.84 14.40 4.40
N GLU A 16 -21.23 14.45 3.12
CA GLU A 16 -20.87 13.40 2.16
C GLU A 16 -19.34 13.31 1.98
N ASP A 17 -18.67 14.45 1.88
CA ASP A 17 -17.21 14.53 1.78
C ASP A 17 -16.53 13.98 3.04
N MET A 18 -17.07 14.30 4.22
CA MET A 18 -16.61 13.76 5.49
C MET A 18 -16.71 12.23 5.52
N VAL A 19 -17.83 11.66 5.05
CA VAL A 19 -18.03 10.21 4.98
C VAL A 19 -17.02 9.58 4.02
N TYR A 20 -16.88 10.13 2.81
CA TYR A 20 -15.94 9.63 1.81
C TYR A 20 -14.48 9.66 2.30
N LEU A 21 -14.01 10.81 2.78
CA LEU A 21 -12.64 10.98 3.27
C LEU A 21 -12.37 10.12 4.51
N SER A 22 -13.38 9.90 5.37
CA SER A 22 -13.21 9.01 6.52
C SER A 22 -12.93 7.56 6.11
N GLN A 23 -13.59 7.07 5.04
CA GLN A 23 -13.35 5.72 4.53
C GLN A 23 -11.96 5.60 3.89
N LEU A 24 -11.56 6.58 3.08
CA LEU A 24 -10.23 6.61 2.49
C LEU A 24 -9.13 6.70 3.56
N SER A 25 -9.28 7.59 4.52
CA SER A 25 -8.33 7.76 5.63
C SER A 25 -8.16 6.46 6.42
N HIS A 26 -9.26 5.78 6.73
CA HIS A 26 -9.20 4.46 7.39
C HIS A 26 -8.49 3.42 6.52
N GLY A 27 -8.81 3.37 5.23
CA GLY A 27 -8.21 2.45 4.27
C GLY A 27 -6.69 2.64 4.13
N LEU A 28 -6.23 3.88 4.00
CA LEU A 28 -4.81 4.22 3.89
C LEU A 28 -4.07 3.90 5.20
N ALA A 29 -4.65 4.20 6.36
CA ALA A 29 -4.04 3.85 7.64
C ALA A 29 -3.82 2.33 7.78
N MET A 30 -4.80 1.51 7.36
CA MET A 30 -4.67 0.05 7.37
C MET A 30 -3.65 -0.43 6.34
N LYS A 31 -3.66 0.13 5.12
CA LYS A 31 -2.66 -0.17 4.08
C LYS A 31 -1.25 0.07 4.60
N THR A 32 -0.95 1.28 5.06
CA THR A 32 0.39 1.66 5.54
C THR A 32 0.87 0.74 6.66
N ALA A 33 0.02 0.47 7.65
CA ALA A 33 0.42 -0.34 8.79
C ALA A 33 0.64 -1.81 8.42
N ILE A 34 -0.26 -2.39 7.63
CA ILE A 34 -0.18 -3.81 7.24
C ILE A 34 0.95 -4.08 6.27
N GLU A 35 1.19 -3.19 5.31
CA GLU A 35 2.34 -3.31 4.42
C GLU A 35 3.66 -3.26 5.20
N PHE A 36 3.80 -2.34 6.16
CA PHE A 36 4.96 -2.28 7.05
C PHE A 36 5.15 -3.57 7.86
N TRP A 37 4.09 -4.08 8.48
CA TRP A 37 4.16 -5.34 9.24
C TRP A 37 4.50 -6.55 8.38
N ARG A 38 4.02 -6.61 7.12
CA ARG A 38 4.40 -7.65 6.15
C ARG A 38 5.86 -7.52 5.73
N ALA A 39 6.36 -6.30 5.53
CA ALA A 39 7.76 -6.02 5.21
C ALA A 39 8.72 -6.27 6.39
N ASN A 40 8.20 -6.41 7.62
CA ASN A 40 8.99 -6.67 8.82
C ASN A 40 9.14 -8.17 9.15
N LYS A 41 8.88 -9.07 8.20
CA LYS A 41 9.18 -10.50 8.37
C LYS A 41 10.69 -10.73 8.53
N PRO A 42 11.13 -11.69 9.37
CA PRO A 42 10.33 -12.62 10.16
C PRO A 42 9.98 -12.11 11.57
N ARG A 43 10.24 -10.84 11.89
CA ARG A 43 9.95 -10.27 13.22
C ARG A 43 8.44 -10.15 13.46
N THR A 44 7.70 -9.70 12.45
CA THR A 44 6.24 -9.69 12.45
C THR A 44 5.71 -10.75 11.50
N MET A 45 4.99 -11.74 12.03
CA MET A 45 4.57 -12.94 11.29
C MET A 45 3.07 -13.01 11.00
N GLY A 46 2.31 -11.97 11.35
CA GLY A 46 0.88 -11.93 11.10
C GLY A 46 0.26 -10.61 11.49
N THR A 47 -0.86 -10.29 10.84
CA THR A 47 -1.68 -9.12 11.14
C THR A 47 -3.15 -9.51 11.08
N LEU A 48 -3.92 -9.09 12.08
CA LEU A 48 -5.37 -9.22 12.12
C LEU A 48 -5.92 -7.82 12.37
N TYR A 49 -6.57 -7.22 11.38
CA TYR A 49 -7.11 -5.89 11.54
C TYR A 49 -8.46 -5.94 12.26
N TRP A 50 -8.66 -4.99 13.17
CA TRP A 50 -9.95 -4.78 13.82
C TRP A 50 -10.75 -3.75 13.01
N GLN A 51 -11.93 -4.05 12.48
CA GLN A 51 -12.68 -5.31 12.53
C GLN A 51 -13.16 -5.72 11.15
N LEU A 52 -13.59 -6.97 10.99
CA LEU A 52 -14.07 -7.48 9.70
C LEU A 52 -15.44 -6.92 9.34
N ASN A 53 -16.45 -7.05 10.22
CA ASN A 53 -17.85 -6.75 9.90
C ASN A 53 -18.60 -6.07 11.06
N ASP A 54 -19.80 -5.58 10.76
CA ASP A 54 -20.77 -5.05 11.73
C ASP A 54 -21.96 -6.00 11.95
N THR A 55 -22.58 -5.94 13.13
CA THR A 55 -23.79 -6.71 13.48
C THR A 55 -25.09 -5.92 13.36
N TRP A 56 -24.99 -4.60 13.14
CA TRP A 56 -26.11 -3.66 12.95
C TRP A 56 -25.59 -2.38 12.25
N PRO A 57 -26.46 -1.50 11.69
CA PRO A 57 -26.01 -0.27 11.04
C PRO A 57 -25.34 0.69 12.04
N VAL A 58 -24.03 0.88 11.91
CA VAL A 58 -23.24 1.72 12.84
C VAL A 58 -21.97 2.26 12.17
N ALA A 59 -21.45 3.37 12.68
CA ALA A 59 -20.10 3.82 12.37
C ALA A 59 -19.09 3.02 13.23
N SER A 60 -18.26 2.21 12.58
CA SER A 60 -17.28 1.33 13.23
C SER A 60 -16.01 1.17 12.41
N TRP A 61 -15.08 0.35 12.92
CA TRP A 61 -13.85 -0.07 12.24
C TRP A 61 -14.06 -1.19 11.22
N ALA A 62 -15.30 -1.59 10.92
CA ALA A 62 -15.55 -2.70 10.01
C ALA A 62 -15.08 -2.38 8.59
N SER A 63 -14.49 -3.34 7.90
CA SER A 63 -14.26 -3.26 6.45
C SER A 63 -15.49 -3.68 5.64
N LEU A 64 -16.37 -4.50 6.23
CA LEU A 64 -17.67 -4.90 5.69
C LEU A 64 -18.81 -4.22 6.48
N GLU A 65 -19.69 -3.53 5.77
CA GLU A 65 -20.88 -2.92 6.34
C GLU A 65 -21.91 -3.95 6.80
N TYR A 66 -22.85 -3.52 7.63
CA TYR A 66 -24.07 -4.28 7.88
C TYR A 66 -24.81 -4.50 6.55
N GLY A 67 -25.03 -5.77 6.18
CA GLY A 67 -25.55 -6.15 4.85
C GLY A 67 -24.47 -6.62 3.85
N GLY A 68 -23.19 -6.58 4.23
CA GLY A 68 -22.09 -7.17 3.45
C GLY A 68 -21.47 -6.25 2.39
N GLY A 69 -21.87 -4.98 2.34
CA GLY A 69 -21.25 -3.98 1.47
C GLY A 69 -19.77 -3.77 1.80
N TRP A 70 -18.94 -3.61 0.78
CA TRP A 70 -17.51 -3.37 0.97
C TRP A 70 -17.24 -1.88 1.19
N LYS A 71 -16.58 -1.54 2.31
CA LYS A 71 -15.96 -0.22 2.47
C LYS A 71 -14.66 -0.15 1.69
N ALA A 72 -14.14 1.06 1.47
CA ALA A 72 -12.85 1.29 0.81
C ALA A 72 -11.71 0.41 1.38
N THR A 73 -11.67 0.24 2.72
CA THR A 73 -10.71 -0.62 3.41
C THR A 73 -10.73 -2.07 2.94
N HIS A 74 -11.89 -2.63 2.58
CA HIS A 74 -11.97 -4.04 2.15
C HIS A 74 -11.37 -4.25 0.75
N TYR A 75 -11.57 -3.28 -0.16
CA TYR A 75 -10.90 -3.28 -1.47
C TYR A 75 -9.38 -3.17 -1.31
N LEU A 76 -8.91 -2.31 -0.41
CA LEU A 76 -7.49 -2.20 -0.09
C LEU A 76 -6.97 -3.48 0.58
N ALA A 77 -7.76 -4.15 1.42
CA ALA A 77 -7.36 -5.40 2.06
C ALA A 77 -7.02 -6.49 1.07
N ARG A 78 -7.79 -6.59 -0.03
CA ARG A 78 -7.45 -7.50 -1.12
C ARG A 78 -6.08 -7.20 -1.75
N ARG A 79 -5.65 -5.92 -1.79
CA ARG A 79 -4.36 -5.50 -2.35
C ARG A 79 -3.22 -5.74 -1.34
N PHE A 80 -3.35 -5.23 -0.11
CA PHE A 80 -2.27 -5.35 0.88
C PHE A 80 -2.12 -6.76 1.49
N PHE A 81 -3.06 -7.67 1.24
CA PHE A 81 -2.92 -9.12 1.51
C PHE A 81 -2.70 -9.98 0.26
N ALA A 82 -2.39 -9.39 -0.91
CA ALA A 82 -2.02 -10.17 -2.08
C ALA A 82 -0.77 -11.02 -1.79
N ASP A 83 -0.72 -12.22 -2.36
CA ASP A 83 0.35 -13.22 -2.12
C ASP A 83 1.74 -12.65 -2.38
N ILE A 84 1.87 -11.83 -3.43
CA ILE A 84 3.05 -10.99 -3.67
C ILE A 84 2.67 -9.53 -3.49
N LEU A 85 3.41 -8.85 -2.62
CA LEU A 85 3.30 -7.42 -2.37
C LEU A 85 4.68 -6.78 -2.59
N VAL A 86 4.73 -5.73 -3.39
CA VAL A 86 5.84 -4.76 -3.33
C VAL A 86 5.33 -3.55 -2.54
N THR A 87 6.12 -3.10 -1.57
CA THR A 87 5.80 -1.93 -0.75
C THR A 87 7.00 -1.01 -0.62
N ALA A 88 6.74 0.29 -0.47
CA ALA A 88 7.74 1.31 -0.25
C ALA A 88 7.78 1.66 1.24
N GLN A 89 8.97 1.57 1.85
CA GLN A 89 9.20 1.87 3.25
C GLN A 89 10.35 2.87 3.38
N PRO A 90 10.25 3.90 4.22
CA PRO A 90 11.35 4.82 4.45
C PRO A 90 12.48 4.11 5.19
N ASP A 91 13.72 4.29 4.73
CA ASP A 91 14.90 3.89 5.47
C ASP A 91 14.98 4.71 6.78
N PRO A 92 15.16 4.07 7.95
CA PRO A 92 15.15 4.78 9.23
C PRO A 92 16.36 5.71 9.43
N ASP A 93 17.46 5.45 8.73
CA ASP A 93 18.72 6.19 8.89
C ASP A 93 18.88 7.26 7.80
N THR A 94 18.55 6.94 6.55
CA THR A 94 18.75 7.86 5.41
C THR A 94 17.48 8.61 4.99
N GLY A 95 16.30 8.07 5.29
CA GLY A 95 15.03 8.59 4.77
C GLY A 95 14.75 8.22 3.31
N ASP A 96 15.63 7.44 2.67
CA ASP A 96 15.44 6.97 1.29
C ASP A 96 14.23 6.04 1.20
N ILE A 97 13.64 5.97 0.00
CA ILE A 97 12.52 5.09 -0.27
C ILE A 97 13.07 3.70 -0.62
N VAL A 98 12.87 2.73 0.27
CA VAL A 98 13.27 1.34 0.09
C VAL A 98 12.07 0.52 -0.40
N LEU A 99 12.20 -0.07 -1.59
CA LEU A 99 11.20 -0.96 -2.15
C LEU A 99 11.48 -2.40 -1.70
N LEU A 100 10.49 -3.00 -1.07
CA LEU A 100 10.57 -4.34 -0.47
C LEU A 100 9.51 -5.24 -1.11
N ALA A 101 9.94 -6.37 -1.64
CA ALA A 101 9.07 -7.43 -2.12
C ALA A 101 8.85 -8.48 -1.03
N VAL A 102 7.59 -8.78 -0.75
CA VAL A 102 7.13 -9.77 0.21
C VAL A 102 6.39 -10.87 -0.55
N SER A 103 6.70 -12.14 -0.25
CA SER A 103 6.00 -13.30 -0.80
C SER A 103 5.45 -14.19 0.29
N ASP A 104 4.16 -14.50 0.16
CA ASP A 104 3.42 -15.50 0.93
C ASP A 104 3.16 -16.79 0.14
N LEU A 105 3.78 -16.93 -1.04
CA LEU A 105 3.76 -18.18 -1.83
C LEU A 105 4.59 -19.28 -1.14
N SER A 106 4.36 -20.53 -1.56
CA SER A 106 5.13 -21.70 -1.08
C SER A 106 6.43 -21.94 -1.86
N GLU A 107 6.61 -21.27 -3.01
CA GLU A 107 7.74 -21.43 -3.91
C GLU A 107 8.31 -20.08 -4.31
N ASP A 108 9.54 -20.07 -4.82
CA ASP A 108 10.17 -18.88 -5.37
C ASP A 108 9.38 -18.37 -6.59
N CYS A 109 9.20 -17.06 -6.66
CA CYS A 109 8.51 -16.43 -7.78
C CYS A 109 9.30 -15.24 -8.31
N ARG A 110 9.56 -15.24 -9.62
CA ARG A 110 10.23 -14.12 -10.31
C ARG A 110 9.21 -13.07 -10.70
N ILE A 111 9.46 -11.83 -10.31
CA ILE A 111 8.65 -10.67 -10.68
C ILE A 111 9.52 -9.58 -11.31
N ALA A 112 8.96 -8.89 -12.30
CA ALA A 112 9.52 -7.68 -12.88
C ALA A 112 8.83 -6.47 -12.26
N VAL A 113 9.58 -5.61 -11.58
CA VAL A 113 9.10 -4.38 -10.94
C VAL A 113 9.52 -3.17 -11.75
N ARG A 114 8.58 -2.30 -12.11
CA ARG A 114 8.83 -1.06 -12.84
C ARG A 114 8.53 0.14 -11.95
N LEU A 115 9.46 1.09 -11.90
CA LEU A 115 9.38 2.29 -11.07
C LEU A 115 9.23 3.51 -11.97
N ARG A 116 8.29 4.39 -11.62
CA ARG A 116 8.00 5.63 -12.34
C ARG A 116 7.84 6.78 -11.36
N GLY A 117 8.39 7.94 -11.71
CA GLY A 117 8.04 9.20 -11.06
C GLY A 117 6.86 9.84 -11.78
N VAL A 118 5.90 10.37 -11.02
CA VAL A 118 4.76 11.12 -11.55
C VAL A 118 4.71 12.47 -10.87
N ASP A 119 4.89 13.55 -11.64
CA ASP A 119 4.79 14.91 -11.14
C ASP A 119 3.38 15.48 -11.40
N VAL A 120 2.68 15.85 -10.33
CA VAL A 120 1.29 16.31 -10.39
C VAL A 120 1.17 17.73 -10.96
N ALA A 121 2.20 18.56 -10.81
CA ALA A 121 2.17 19.95 -11.26
C ALA A 121 2.35 20.06 -12.79
N THR A 122 3.19 19.20 -13.35
CA THR A 122 3.57 19.19 -14.77
C THR A 122 2.88 18.09 -15.58
N ASN A 123 2.27 17.11 -14.90
CA ASN A 123 1.82 15.84 -15.47
C ASN A 123 2.94 15.03 -16.14
N ALA A 124 4.20 15.30 -15.81
CA ALA A 124 5.32 14.55 -16.33
C ALA A 124 5.37 13.15 -15.70
N VAL A 125 5.66 12.15 -16.53
CA VAL A 125 5.90 10.77 -16.10
C VAL A 125 7.23 10.34 -16.68
N TRP A 126 8.12 9.82 -15.83
CA TRP A 126 9.42 9.30 -16.25
C TRP A 126 9.69 7.94 -15.62
N GLU A 127 10.50 7.13 -16.30
CA GLU A 127 10.95 5.85 -15.77
C GLU A 127 12.18 6.08 -14.87
N ILE A 128 12.10 5.57 -13.64
CA ILE A 128 13.23 5.58 -12.69
C ILE A 128 14.07 4.32 -12.92
N GLY A 129 13.41 3.18 -13.15
CA GLY A 129 14.10 1.95 -13.48
C GLY A 129 13.19 0.73 -13.50
N ARG A 130 13.81 -0.41 -13.81
CA ARG A 130 13.16 -1.71 -13.82
C ARG A 130 14.09 -2.75 -13.17
N ASN A 131 13.53 -3.54 -12.25
CA ASN A 131 14.27 -4.55 -11.50
C ASN A 131 13.55 -5.89 -11.61
N ASP A 132 14.26 -6.93 -12.04
CA ASP A 132 13.77 -8.30 -11.99
C ASP A 132 14.29 -8.95 -10.70
N VAL A 133 13.38 -9.37 -9.83
CA VAL A 133 13.71 -9.97 -8.53
C VAL A 133 13.07 -11.33 -8.37
N VAL A 134 13.72 -12.21 -7.60
CA VAL A 134 13.14 -13.48 -7.18
C VAL A 134 12.70 -13.31 -5.73
N THR A 135 11.39 -13.40 -5.51
CA THR A 135 10.81 -13.44 -4.17
C THR A 135 10.92 -14.86 -3.63
N THR A 136 11.27 -14.99 -2.35
CA THR A 136 11.42 -16.29 -1.67
C THR A 136 10.45 -16.41 -0.51
N PRO A 137 9.78 -17.56 -0.32
CA PRO A 137 8.84 -17.78 0.76
C PRO A 137 9.39 -17.38 2.14
N GLY A 138 8.61 -16.60 2.88
CA GLY A 138 8.95 -16.21 4.26
C GLY A 138 10.10 -15.22 4.39
N ARG A 139 10.60 -14.65 3.28
CA ARG A 139 11.62 -13.61 3.27
C ARG A 139 11.11 -12.35 2.62
N VAL A 140 11.73 -11.23 3.00
CA VAL A 140 11.56 -9.93 2.35
C VAL A 140 12.81 -9.67 1.53
N VAL A 141 12.61 -9.27 0.28
CA VAL A 141 13.69 -9.02 -0.69
C VAL A 141 13.68 -7.54 -1.03
N GLU A 142 14.82 -6.88 -0.87
CA GLU A 142 14.98 -5.50 -1.33
C GLU A 142 15.04 -5.47 -2.86
N VAL A 143 14.19 -4.64 -3.46
CA VAL A 143 14.04 -4.50 -4.91
C VAL A 143 14.90 -3.36 -5.44
N ALA A 144 14.82 -2.21 -4.77
CA ALA A 144 15.51 -0.98 -5.16
C ALA A 144 15.49 0.02 -4.01
N ARG A 145 16.37 1.01 -4.10
CA ARG A 145 16.36 2.23 -3.29
C ARG A 145 16.25 3.43 -4.22
N VAL A 146 15.40 4.37 -3.85
CA VAL A 146 15.24 5.66 -4.52
C VAL A 146 15.53 6.74 -3.49
N ALA A 147 16.48 7.63 -3.77
CA ALA A 147 16.76 8.73 -2.87
C ALA A 147 15.54 9.65 -2.82
N ALA A 148 15.17 10.12 -1.63
CA ALA A 148 14.04 11.03 -1.50
C ALA A 148 14.23 12.30 -2.36
N ASP A 149 15.47 12.77 -2.45
CA ASP A 149 15.88 13.93 -3.23
C ASP A 149 15.80 13.72 -4.76
N ASP A 150 15.65 12.49 -5.24
CA ASP A 150 15.46 12.19 -6.67
C ASP A 150 14.01 12.49 -7.13
N LEU A 151 13.09 12.74 -6.20
CA LEU A 151 11.70 13.11 -6.47
C LEU A 151 11.48 14.57 -6.09
N ALA A 152 10.88 15.34 -7.02
CA ALA A 152 10.42 16.69 -6.72
C ALA A 152 9.31 16.68 -5.65
N ASP A 153 9.13 17.78 -4.91
CA ASP A 153 8.08 17.93 -3.89
C ASP A 153 6.65 17.71 -4.44
N SER A 154 6.44 17.98 -5.73
CA SER A 154 5.17 17.76 -6.45
C SER A 154 5.04 16.37 -7.06
N ALA A 155 6.05 15.51 -6.90
CA ALA A 155 6.10 14.19 -7.49
C ALA A 155 5.87 13.09 -6.46
N PHE A 156 5.32 11.97 -6.94
CA PHE A 156 5.19 10.75 -6.17
C PHE A 156 5.70 9.55 -6.97
N LEU A 157 6.20 8.56 -6.24
CA LEU A 157 6.63 7.29 -6.80
C LEU A 157 5.42 6.42 -7.10
N VAL A 158 5.39 5.84 -8.30
CA VAL A 158 4.45 4.80 -8.71
C VAL A 158 5.24 3.58 -9.13
N PHE A 159 4.82 2.41 -8.66
CA PHE A 159 5.44 1.17 -9.11
C PHE A 159 4.42 0.08 -9.36
N ASP A 160 4.70 -0.73 -10.38
CA ASP A 160 3.93 -1.91 -10.70
C ASP A 160 4.84 -3.13 -10.81
N TRP A 161 4.27 -4.30 -10.56
CA TRP A 161 4.96 -5.56 -10.72
C TRP A 161 4.09 -6.59 -11.40
N LYS A 162 4.75 -7.53 -12.06
CA LYS A 162 4.12 -8.73 -12.64
C LYS A 162 5.08 -9.90 -12.67
N ASP A 163 4.55 -11.11 -12.57
CA ASP A 163 5.30 -12.32 -12.86
C ASP A 163 5.45 -12.54 -14.38
N GLU A 164 6.16 -13.60 -14.76
CA GLU A 164 6.39 -13.94 -16.17
C GLU A 164 5.10 -14.25 -16.93
N THR A 165 4.08 -14.81 -16.25
CA THR A 165 2.80 -15.18 -16.87
C THR A 165 1.79 -14.03 -16.89
N GLY A 166 1.97 -13.01 -16.04
CA GLY A 166 1.01 -11.94 -15.78
C GLY A 166 -0.15 -12.36 -14.85
N ALA A 167 -0.18 -13.60 -14.36
CA ALA A 167 -1.18 -14.08 -13.42
C ALA A 167 -1.06 -13.41 -12.05
N ILE A 168 0.16 -13.07 -11.64
CA ILE A 168 0.43 -12.30 -10.44
C ILE A 168 0.84 -10.90 -10.87
N SER A 169 0.08 -9.90 -10.43
CA SER A 169 0.40 -8.50 -10.68
C SER A 169 -0.11 -7.63 -9.55
N GLY A 170 0.50 -6.45 -9.43
CA GLY A 170 0.08 -5.43 -8.50
C GLY A 170 0.63 -4.06 -8.86
N GLU A 171 0.09 -3.06 -8.19
CA GLU A 171 0.47 -1.66 -8.29
C GLU A 171 0.43 -1.04 -6.90
N ASN A 172 1.30 -0.06 -6.65
CA ASN A 172 1.32 0.71 -5.42
C ASN A 172 1.76 2.15 -5.70
#